data_AF-F8UI28-F1
#
_entry.id   AF-F8UI28-F1
#
_cell.length_a   1.000
_cell.length_b   1.000
_cell.length_c   1.000
_cell.angle_alpha   90.00
_cell.angle_beta   90.00
_cell.angle_gamma   90.00
#
_symmetry.space_group_name_H-M   'P 1'
#
loop_
_entity.id
_entity.type
_entity.pdbx_description
1 polymer ?
#
loop_
_entity_poly.entity_id
_entity_poly.type
_entity_poly.pdbx_seq_one_letter_code
_entity_poly.pdbx_strand_id
1 'polypeptide(L)'
;MSSPSFADTATGSRAAAPAAPTWDPDAATDPRRIALVTALVFLAAGLPSMVAWTLDERTILGANVWSKPIKFQLSFALHWLTIAWLLSCTDPAARASRGLRRWVLAGGAA
;
A
#
# COMPACT_ATOMS: atom_id res chain seq x y z
N MET A 1 -2.74 -66.06 -31.53
CA MET A 1 -3.73 -65.32 -32.34
C MET A 1 -4.97 -65.19 -31.46
N SER A 2 -5.50 -64.04 -31.06
CA SER A 2 -5.14 -62.62 -31.29
C SER A 2 -5.90 -61.76 -30.26
N SER A 3 -5.50 -60.56 -29.81
CA SER A 3 -4.26 -59.77 -29.91
C SER A 3 -4.27 -58.67 -28.80
N PRO A 4 -3.14 -58.03 -28.43
CA PRO A 4 -3.14 -56.97 -27.43
C PRO A 4 -3.79 -55.68 -27.95
N SER A 5 -4.63 -55.04 -27.12
CA SER A 5 -5.29 -53.77 -27.44
C SER A 5 -4.35 -52.59 -27.22
N PHE A 6 -3.73 -52.09 -28.29
CA PHE A 6 -2.93 -50.87 -28.27
C PHE A 6 -3.84 -49.65 -28.43
N ALA A 7 -4.47 -49.23 -27.32
CA ALA A 7 -5.24 -48.00 -27.24
C ALA A 7 -4.31 -46.82 -26.90
N ASP A 8 -3.51 -46.42 -27.88
CA ASP A 8 -2.72 -45.20 -27.84
C ASP A 8 -3.62 -44.01 -28.17
N THR A 9 -3.78 -43.06 -27.26
CA THR A 9 -4.29 -41.71 -27.59
C THR A 9 -3.95 -40.70 -26.51
N ALA A 10 -2.78 -40.09 -26.67
CA ALA A 10 -2.47 -38.71 -26.27
C ALA A 10 -3.30 -38.12 -25.12
N THR A 11 -2.84 -38.32 -23.87
CA THR A 11 -3.08 -37.35 -22.80
C THR A 11 -2.35 -36.06 -23.17
N GLY A 12 -2.98 -35.26 -24.03
CA GLY A 12 -2.49 -33.95 -24.41
C GLY A 12 -2.33 -33.12 -23.14
N SER A 13 -1.08 -32.79 -22.79
CA SER A 13 -0.78 -31.79 -21.78
C SER A 13 -1.33 -30.46 -22.29
N ARG A 14 -2.59 -30.18 -21.96
CA ARG A 14 -3.21 -28.88 -22.15
C ARG A 14 -2.46 -27.93 -21.23
N ALA A 15 -1.39 -27.34 -21.76
CA ALA A 15 -0.61 -26.32 -21.09
C ALA A 15 -1.59 -25.35 -20.43
N ALA A 16 -1.53 -25.28 -19.11
CA ALA A 16 -2.45 -24.46 -18.34
C ALA A 16 -2.31 -23.03 -18.85
N ALA A 17 -3.36 -22.52 -19.51
CA ALA A 17 -3.36 -21.15 -20.00
C ALA A 17 -2.97 -20.23 -18.84
N PRO A 18 -2.02 -19.29 -19.03
CA PRO A 18 -1.50 -18.49 -17.94
C PRO A 18 -2.69 -17.84 -17.24
N ALA A 19 -2.81 -18.10 -15.93
CA ALA A 19 -3.97 -17.69 -15.15
C ALA A 19 -4.17 -16.18 -15.36
N ALA A 20 -5.31 -15.82 -15.97
CA ALA A 20 -5.62 -14.43 -16.27
C ALA A 20 -5.50 -13.62 -14.97
N PRO A 21 -4.86 -12.42 -14.99
CA PRO A 21 -4.59 -11.66 -13.77
C PRO A 21 -5.91 -11.42 -13.04
N THR A 22 -6.09 -12.13 -11.92
CA THR A 22 -7.28 -12.03 -11.09
C THR A 22 -7.25 -10.69 -10.41
N TRP A 23 -8.00 -9.72 -10.96
CA TRP A 23 -8.22 -8.47 -10.25
C TRP A 23 -8.88 -8.81 -8.92
N ASP A 24 -8.24 -8.40 -7.82
CA ASP A 24 -8.77 -8.58 -6.48
C ASP A 24 -9.36 -7.22 -6.03
N PRO A 25 -10.70 -7.07 -5.96
CA PRO A 25 -11.32 -5.87 -5.42
C PRO A 25 -10.86 -5.55 -4.00
N ASP A 26 -10.61 -6.58 -3.18
CA ASP A 26 -10.31 -6.40 -1.78
C ASP A 26 -8.85 -5.97 -1.57
N ALA A 27 -7.93 -6.33 -2.48
CA ALA A 27 -6.55 -5.82 -2.51
C ALA A 27 -6.46 -4.28 -2.68
N ALA A 28 -7.45 -3.65 -3.33
CA ALA A 28 -7.54 -2.20 -3.37
C ALA A 28 -7.88 -1.59 -2.00
N THR A 29 -8.48 -2.38 -1.10
CA THR A 29 -8.91 -1.97 0.25
C THR A 29 -8.10 -2.62 1.39
N ASP A 30 -6.96 -3.25 1.09
CA ASP A 30 -6.01 -3.75 2.08
C ASP A 30 -5.55 -2.60 3.00
N PRO A 31 -5.81 -2.68 4.32
CA PRO A 31 -5.38 -1.67 5.28
C PRO A 31 -3.87 -1.38 5.23
N ARG A 32 -3.03 -2.38 4.95
CA ARG A 32 -1.58 -2.17 4.87
C ARG A 32 -1.21 -1.36 3.63
N ARG A 33 -1.78 -1.70 2.46
CA ARG A 33 -1.61 -0.94 1.22
C ARG A 33 -2.07 0.52 1.38
N ILE A 34 -3.22 0.75 2.01
CA ILE A 34 -3.74 2.09 2.29
C ILE A 34 -2.74 2.89 3.14
N ALA A 35 -2.31 2.33 4.27
CA ALA A 35 -1.34 2.97 5.16
C ALA A 35 0.00 3.34 4.45
N LEU A 36 0.51 2.45 3.59
CA LEU A 36 1.71 2.73 2.78
C LEU A 36 1.48 3.86 1.76
N VAL A 37 0.34 3.87 1.07
CA VAL A 37 0.01 4.94 0.11
C VAL A 37 -0.15 6.28 0.83
N THR A 38 -0.84 6.33 1.97
CA THR A 38 -0.96 7.55 2.77
C THR A 38 0.40 8.05 3.25
N ALA A 39 1.31 7.17 3.71
CA ALA A 39 2.67 7.55 4.07
C ALA A 39 3.44 8.18 2.90
N LEU A 40 3.34 7.59 1.70
CA LEU A 40 3.96 8.12 0.48
C LEU A 40 3.36 9.46 0.03
N VAL A 41 2.05 9.66 0.20
CA VAL A 41 1.38 10.94 -0.08
C VAL A 41 1.92 12.05 0.84
N PHE A 42 2.11 11.77 2.14
CA PHE A 42 2.71 12.76 3.04
C PHE A 42 4.18 13.07 2.71
N LEU A 43 4.98 12.06 2.30
CA LEU A 43 6.34 12.30 1.81
C LEU A 43 6.36 13.16 0.53
N ALA A 44 5.48 12.85 -0.42
CA ALA A 44 5.36 13.63 -1.66
C ALA A 44 4.90 15.07 -1.40
N ALA A 45 3.98 15.29 -0.47
CA ALA A 45 3.55 16.62 -0.01
C ALA A 45 4.68 17.39 0.73
N GLY A 46 5.67 16.67 1.27
CA GLY A 46 6.90 17.22 1.81
C GLY A 46 7.72 17.99 0.76
N LEU A 47 7.78 17.49 -0.49
CA LEU A 47 8.61 18.06 -1.56
C LEU A 47 8.31 19.54 -1.86
N PRO A 48 7.06 19.97 -2.17
CA PRO A 48 6.78 21.39 -2.40
C PRO A 48 7.02 22.25 -1.15
N SER A 49 6.89 21.68 0.06
CA SER A 49 7.17 22.40 1.31
C SER A 49 8.66 22.59 1.54
N MET A 50 9.51 21.63 1.11
CA MET A 50 10.97 21.77 1.08
C MET A 50 11.42 22.80 0.02
N VAL A 51 10.81 22.81 -1.17
CA VAL A 51 11.08 23.84 -2.19
C VAL A 51 10.71 25.21 -1.65
N ALA A 52 9.52 25.37 -1.06
CA ALA A 52 9.09 26.64 -0.49
C ALA A 52 9.98 27.09 0.69
N TRP A 53 10.49 26.18 1.52
CA TRP A 53 11.49 26.49 2.56
C TRP A 53 12.78 27.11 2.00
N THR A 54 13.19 26.76 0.78
CA THR A 54 14.36 27.38 0.12
C THR A 54 14.07 28.72 -0.58
N LEU A 55 12.80 29.02 -0.87
CA LEU A 55 12.39 30.21 -1.66
C LEU A 55 11.71 31.31 -0.83
N ASP A 56 11.21 30.97 0.37
CA ASP A 56 10.45 31.86 1.23
C ASP A 56 11.24 32.13 2.53
N GLU A 57 11.88 33.30 2.60
CA GLU A 57 12.74 33.71 3.71
C GLU A 57 11.97 34.10 4.99
N ARG A 58 10.62 34.07 4.96
CA ARG A 58 9.82 34.49 6.12
C ARG A 58 10.10 33.62 7.35
N THR A 59 10.31 34.28 8.49
CA THR A 59 10.50 33.62 9.79
C THR A 59 9.40 33.98 10.78
N ILE A 60 9.11 33.04 11.68
CA ILE A 60 8.26 33.24 12.86
C ILE A 60 9.09 32.74 14.05
N LEU A 61 9.34 33.61 15.03
CA LEU A 61 10.21 33.33 16.18
C LEU A 61 11.61 32.82 15.77
N GLY A 62 12.19 33.38 14.70
CA GLY A 62 13.50 33.00 14.18
C GLY A 62 13.55 31.69 13.37
N ALA A 63 12.44 30.96 13.25
CA ALA A 63 12.35 29.75 12.42
C ALA A 63 11.61 30.03 11.11
N ASN A 64 12.11 29.51 9.98
CA ASN A 64 11.44 29.61 8.67
C ASN A 64 10.01 29.03 8.72
N VAL A 65 9.03 29.72 8.15
CA VAL A 65 7.59 29.35 8.16
C VAL A 65 7.34 27.89 7.74
N TRP A 66 8.02 27.42 6.70
CA TRP A 66 7.87 26.08 6.12
C TRP A 66 8.47 24.97 6.99
N SER A 67 9.28 25.34 8.00
CA SER A 67 9.85 24.39 8.98
C SER A 67 8.79 23.66 9.81
N LYS A 68 7.55 24.17 9.86
CA LYS A 68 6.40 23.51 10.51
C LYS A 68 5.74 22.49 9.56
N PRO A 69 5.24 22.86 8.35
CA PRO A 69 4.75 21.91 7.35
C PRO A 69 5.63 20.68 7.15
N ILE A 70 6.94 20.86 6.93
CA ILE A 70 7.89 19.75 6.69
C ILE A 70 7.90 18.76 7.87
N LYS A 71 7.95 19.26 9.12
CA LYS A 71 7.94 18.39 10.31
C LYS A 71 6.60 17.66 10.44
N PHE A 72 5.48 18.31 10.12
CA PHE A 72 4.16 17.70 10.18
C PHE A 72 4.03 16.58 9.15
N GLN A 73 4.36 16.86 7.88
CA GLN A 73 4.37 15.88 6.79
C GLN A 73 5.27 14.67 7.10
N LEU A 74 6.50 14.91 7.58
CA LEU A 74 7.41 13.84 7.98
C LEU A 74 6.86 13.01 9.15
N SER A 75 6.24 13.65 10.14
CA SER A 75 5.63 12.96 11.29
C SER A 75 4.45 12.08 10.86
N PHE A 76 3.59 12.57 9.96
CA PHE A 76 2.48 11.79 9.42
C PHE A 76 2.96 10.64 8.53
N ALA A 77 3.97 10.87 7.69
CA ALA A 77 4.60 9.80 6.90
C ALA A 77 5.16 8.68 7.79
N LEU A 78 5.92 9.03 8.84
CA LEU A 78 6.46 8.06 9.80
C LEU A 78 5.37 7.35 10.61
N HIS A 79 4.32 8.07 11.01
CA HIS A 79 3.16 7.48 11.67
C HIS A 79 2.49 6.41 10.79
N TRP A 80 2.14 6.77 9.56
CA TRP A 80 1.49 5.85 8.63
C TRP A 80 2.39 4.67 8.19
N LEU A 81 3.70 4.90 8.07
CA LEU A 81 4.67 3.82 7.87
C LEU A 81 4.73 2.87 9.09
N THR A 82 4.62 3.40 10.30
CA THR A 82 4.54 2.60 11.53
C THR A 82 3.24 1.78 11.57
N ILE A 83 2.10 2.36 11.21
CA ILE A 83 0.83 1.62 11.08
C ILE A 83 0.96 0.50 10.03
N ALA A 84 1.54 0.79 8.86
CA ALA A 84 1.78 -0.23 7.83
C ALA A 84 2.72 -1.37 8.29
N TRP A 85 3.71 -1.05 9.13
CA TRP A 85 4.61 -2.03 9.73
C TRP A 85 3.88 -2.90 10.77
N LEU A 86 3.12 -2.31 11.70
CA LEU A 86 2.31 -3.04 12.68
C LEU A 86 1.29 -3.96 11.98
N LEU A 87 0.64 -3.47 10.92
CA LEU A 87 -0.24 -4.27 10.08
C LEU A 87 0.50 -5.42 9.38
N SER A 88 1.79 -5.30 9.06
CA SER A 88 2.57 -6.42 8.49
C SER A 88 2.80 -7.55 9.51
N CYS A 89 2.91 -7.23 10.80
CA CYS A 89 3.05 -8.16 11.91
C CYS A 89 1.73 -8.77 12.40
N THR A 90 0.59 -8.35 11.83
CA THR A 90 -0.76 -8.76 12.27
C THR A 90 -1.27 -9.95 11.45
N ASP A 91 -1.96 -10.89 12.09
CA ASP A 91 -2.60 -12.04 11.46
C ASP A 91 -3.56 -11.60 10.31
N PRO A 92 -3.55 -12.27 9.14
CA PRO A 92 -4.52 -12.04 8.07
C PRO A 92 -6.00 -11.97 8.53
N ALA A 93 -6.43 -12.84 9.44
CA ALA A 93 -7.79 -12.88 9.96
C ALA A 93 -8.12 -11.63 10.81
N ALA A 94 -7.16 -11.12 11.58
CA ALA A 94 -7.31 -9.89 12.35
C ALA A 94 -7.34 -8.63 11.44
N ARG A 95 -6.55 -8.62 10.36
CA ARG A 95 -6.59 -7.56 9.33
C ARG A 95 -7.91 -7.49 8.57
N ALA A 96 -8.58 -8.62 8.38
CA ALA A 96 -9.90 -8.69 7.74
C ALA A 96 -11.04 -8.09 8.60
N SER A 97 -10.77 -7.67 9.84
CA SER A 97 -11.77 -7.07 10.71
C SER A 97 -12.31 -5.74 10.14
N ARG A 98 -13.64 -5.67 9.98
CA ARG A 98 -14.32 -4.53 9.34
C ARG A 98 -14.08 -3.20 10.09
N GLY A 99 -13.87 -3.26 11.40
CA GLY A 99 -13.55 -2.11 12.24
C GLY A 99 -12.17 -1.51 11.92
N LEU A 100 -11.12 -2.34 11.91
CA LEU A 100 -9.75 -1.91 11.58
C LEU A 100 -9.67 -1.33 10.16
N ARG A 101 -10.27 -2.01 9.18
CA ARG A 101 -10.33 -1.53 7.79
C ARG A 101 -11.04 -0.18 7.67
N ARG A 102 -12.16 0.03 8.36
CA ARG A 102 -12.85 1.34 8.42
C ARG A 102 -12.03 2.42 9.10
N TRP A 103 -11.32 2.10 10.20
CA TRP A 103 -10.49 3.05 10.92
C TRP A 103 -9.28 3.50 10.07
N VAL A 104 -8.61 2.56 9.40
CA VAL A 104 -7.50 2.88 8.48
C VAL A 104 -7.98 3.68 7.27
N LEU A 105 -9.13 3.33 6.68
CA LEU A 105 -9.74 4.11 5.59
C LEU A 105 -10.11 5.54 6.03
N ALA A 106 -10.73 5.70 7.21
CA ALA A 106 -11.15 7.01 7.71
C ALA A 106 -9.96 7.87 8.12
N GLY A 107 -8.96 7.31 8.79
CA GLY A 107 -7.73 8.01 9.15
C GLY A 107 -6.87 8.36 7.94
N GLY A 108 -6.81 7.48 6.93
CA GLY A 108 -6.04 7.72 5.71
C GLY A 108 -6.68 8.73 4.74
N ALA A 109 -7.92 9.15 5.02
CA ALA A 109 -8.69 10.14 4.25
C ALA A 109 -8.84 11.49 4.99
N ALA A 110 -8.20 11.65 6.15
CA ALA A 110 -8.19 12.86 6.97
C ALA A 110 -6.85 13.61 6.88
#